data_AF-M0M874-F1
#
_entry.id   AF-M0M874-F1
#
_cell.length_a   1.000
_cell.length_b   1.000
_cell.length_c   1.000
_cell.angle_alpha   90.00
_cell.angle_beta   90.00
_cell.angle_gamma   90.00
#
_symmetry.space_group_name_H-M   'P 1'
#
loop_
_entity.id
_entity.type
_entity.pdbx_description
1 polymer ?
#
loop_
_entity_poly.entity_id
_entity_poly.type
_entity_poly.pdbx_seq_one_letter_code
_entity_poly.pdbx_strand_id
1 'polypeptide(L)'
;MSEHNQELGIVGLGKIGGNLAKQAVEKDIRVVGFDTEDRSDLADEGVEVHDAGEYDTLVEELDTPRVVYLSLPAGDLIDSELDSLLEVLDEGDVVMDGGNSFWRDSMRREERAWDEGVYYLDTGTSGGPPRASEGACFMVGGREEGFEIAEPYLDTLSVDGGLLHVGPPGSGHFVKLVHNGIEFGMLQSIAEGVELLKSGQFDVDMADVFHNWSNGAVIESWLVKLMELGLRKEDQQSDAPDFEDIPNYIEDTGEVNWLVSEAYKGETPIPVISQSVTELFKSRGQQRHAYRAIALMRHGFGTHPFGEDDAIRQERFSGRVDNEARHDLRDADDMDPVGPLADEDA
;
A
#
# COMPACT_ATOMS: atom_id res chain seq x y z
N MET A 1 -34.43 22.51 -2.65
CA MET A 1 -34.61 21.07 -2.44
C MET A 1 -33.59 20.44 -3.35
N SER A 2 -32.51 19.93 -2.77
CA SER A 2 -31.35 19.38 -3.48
C SER A 2 -31.81 18.33 -4.51
N GLU A 3 -31.25 18.38 -5.72
CA GLU A 3 -31.49 17.37 -6.77
C GLU A 3 -30.71 16.07 -6.49
N HIS A 4 -29.81 16.08 -5.50
CA HIS A 4 -28.99 14.94 -5.10
C HIS A 4 -29.56 14.23 -3.88
N ASN A 5 -29.42 12.89 -3.83
CA ASN A 5 -29.96 12.06 -2.76
C ASN A 5 -29.03 11.97 -1.54
N GLN A 6 -27.76 12.37 -1.67
CA GLN A 6 -26.71 12.28 -0.66
C GLN A 6 -25.74 13.46 -0.83
N GLU A 7 -25.17 13.91 0.29
CA GLU A 7 -24.17 14.99 0.34
C GLU A 7 -22.98 14.57 1.20
N LEU A 8 -21.75 14.79 0.72
CA LEU A 8 -20.52 14.31 1.34
C LEU A 8 -19.48 15.44 1.41
N GLY A 9 -18.95 15.69 2.61
CA GLY A 9 -17.75 16.50 2.79
C GLY A 9 -16.50 15.69 2.53
N ILE A 10 -15.51 16.20 1.78
CA ILE A 10 -14.21 15.55 1.62
C ILE A 10 -13.09 16.52 1.95
N VAL A 11 -12.26 16.21 2.94
CA VAL A 11 -11.06 16.98 3.28
C VAL A 11 -9.82 16.27 2.76
N GLY A 12 -9.04 16.96 1.93
CA GLY A 12 -7.91 16.41 1.21
C GLY A 12 -8.33 15.84 -0.14
N LEU A 13 -8.19 16.65 -1.19
CA LEU A 13 -8.55 16.33 -2.56
C LEU A 13 -7.32 15.91 -3.40
N GLY A 14 -6.26 15.41 -2.75
CA GLY A 14 -5.10 14.85 -3.45
C GLY A 14 -5.46 13.62 -4.29
N LYS A 15 -4.46 12.86 -4.76
CA LYS A 15 -4.70 11.75 -5.70
C LYS A 15 -5.80 10.76 -5.28
N ILE A 16 -5.89 10.42 -3.99
CA ILE A 16 -6.91 9.48 -3.48
C ILE A 16 -8.24 10.19 -3.28
N GLY A 17 -8.28 11.25 -2.47
CA GLY A 17 -9.52 11.96 -2.16
C GLY A 17 -10.16 12.65 -3.35
N GLY A 18 -9.37 13.19 -4.28
CA GLY A 18 -9.87 13.74 -5.53
C GLY A 18 -10.53 12.68 -6.41
N ASN A 19 -9.94 11.49 -6.54
CA ASN A 19 -10.59 10.39 -7.27
C ASN A 19 -11.88 9.91 -6.59
N LEU A 20 -11.90 9.86 -5.25
CA LEU A 20 -13.11 9.54 -4.50
C LEU A 20 -14.20 10.60 -4.70
N ALA A 21 -13.82 11.88 -4.71
CA ALA A 21 -14.73 12.99 -4.97
C ALA A 21 -15.36 12.91 -6.37
N LYS A 22 -14.54 12.64 -7.40
CA LYS A 22 -15.02 12.42 -8.78
C LYS A 22 -16.01 11.27 -8.84
N GLN A 23 -15.66 10.13 -8.23
CA GLN A 23 -16.53 8.96 -8.21
C GLN A 23 -17.85 9.25 -7.49
N ALA A 24 -17.81 10.00 -6.39
CA ALA A 24 -19.00 10.39 -5.65
C ALA A 24 -19.95 11.22 -6.54
N VAL A 25 -19.41 12.22 -7.25
CA VAL A 25 -20.20 13.03 -8.20
C VAL A 25 -20.77 12.18 -9.33
N GLU A 26 -19.99 11.27 -9.92
CA GLU A 26 -20.46 10.33 -10.96
C GLU A 26 -21.59 9.41 -10.48
N LYS A 27 -21.65 9.15 -9.17
CA LYS A 27 -22.67 8.32 -8.50
C LYS A 27 -23.78 9.17 -7.85
N ASP A 28 -23.98 10.40 -8.33
CA ASP A 28 -25.02 11.33 -7.91
C ASP A 28 -24.95 11.78 -6.42
N ILE A 29 -23.77 11.70 -5.79
CA ILE A 29 -23.49 12.28 -4.47
C ILE A 29 -22.94 13.69 -4.67
N ARG A 30 -23.58 14.70 -4.06
CA ARG A 30 -23.04 16.07 -4.04
C ARG A 30 -21.80 16.12 -3.14
N VAL A 31 -20.70 16.68 -3.62
CA VAL A 31 -19.43 16.75 -2.87
C VAL A 31 -19.05 18.19 -2.56
N VAL A 32 -18.82 18.47 -1.28
CA VAL A 32 -18.17 19.69 -0.79
C VAL A 32 -16.74 19.34 -0.38
N GLY A 33 -15.77 19.76 -1.17
CA GLY A 33 -14.37 19.37 -1.06
C GLY A 33 -13.48 20.49 -0.50
N PHE A 34 -12.48 20.11 0.29
CA PHE A 34 -11.53 21.04 0.92
C PHE A 34 -10.09 20.61 0.63
N ASP A 35 -9.25 21.54 0.17
CA ASP A 35 -7.82 21.30 -0.02
C ASP A 35 -7.00 22.58 0.22
N THR A 36 -5.71 22.41 0.50
CA THR A 36 -4.76 23.53 0.60
C THR A 36 -4.22 23.99 -0.76
N GLU A 37 -4.34 23.14 -1.76
CA GLU A 37 -3.90 23.39 -3.13
C GLU A 37 -5.08 23.73 -4.04
N ASP A 38 -4.80 24.41 -5.15
CA ASP A 38 -5.80 24.64 -6.20
C ASP A 38 -6.27 23.29 -6.79
N ARG A 39 -7.60 23.12 -6.83
CA ARG A 39 -8.32 21.94 -7.34
C ARG A 39 -9.41 22.34 -8.33
N SER A 40 -9.14 23.40 -9.10
CA SER A 40 -10.03 23.84 -10.19
C SER A 40 -10.37 22.74 -11.18
N ASP A 41 -9.49 21.75 -11.37
CA ASP A 41 -9.76 20.55 -12.18
C ASP A 41 -10.92 19.69 -11.64
N LEU A 42 -11.06 19.59 -10.32
CA LEU A 42 -12.19 18.89 -9.68
C LEU A 42 -13.46 19.72 -9.70
N ALA A 43 -13.34 21.05 -9.63
CA ALA A 43 -14.48 21.95 -9.75
C ALA A 43 -15.16 21.84 -11.13
N ASP A 44 -14.36 21.70 -12.19
CA ASP A 44 -14.86 21.44 -13.55
C ASP A 44 -15.59 20.08 -13.67
N GLU A 45 -15.32 19.16 -12.74
CA GLU A 45 -15.94 17.82 -12.66
C GLU A 45 -17.13 17.77 -11.68
N GLY A 46 -17.53 18.91 -11.11
CA GLY A 46 -18.74 19.04 -10.28
C GLY A 46 -18.53 18.94 -8.78
N VAL A 47 -17.27 18.98 -8.30
CA VAL A 47 -16.95 19.10 -6.88
C VAL A 47 -17.03 20.57 -6.46
N GLU A 48 -17.68 20.88 -5.33
CA GLU A 48 -17.69 22.23 -4.77
C GLU A 48 -16.44 22.43 -3.92
N VAL A 49 -15.43 23.11 -4.47
CA VAL A 49 -14.08 23.19 -3.89
C VAL A 49 -13.90 24.46 -3.05
N HIS A 50 -13.39 24.27 -1.83
CA HIS A 50 -13.09 25.32 -0.85
C HIS A 50 -11.66 25.17 -0.29
N ASP A 51 -11.16 26.24 0.34
CA ASP A 51 -9.86 26.22 1.00
C ASP A 51 -9.93 25.43 2.32
N ALA A 52 -8.93 24.59 2.58
CA ALA A 52 -8.85 23.84 3.84
C ALA A 52 -8.81 24.78 5.07
N GLY A 53 -9.60 24.46 6.09
CA GLY A 53 -9.78 25.27 7.30
C GLY A 53 -11.00 26.21 7.26
N GLU A 54 -11.68 26.37 6.12
CA GLU A 54 -12.93 27.12 6.01
C GLU A 54 -14.17 26.22 6.30
N TYR A 55 -14.15 25.48 7.41
CA TYR A 55 -15.18 24.47 7.70
C TYR A 55 -16.54 25.02 8.13
N ASP A 56 -16.66 26.32 8.40
CA ASP A 56 -17.97 26.97 8.53
C ASP A 56 -18.85 26.70 7.29
N THR A 57 -18.24 26.60 6.11
CA THR A 57 -18.94 26.27 4.86
C THR A 57 -19.55 24.86 4.86
N LEU A 58 -18.98 23.88 5.58
CA LEU A 58 -19.62 22.56 5.73
C LEU A 58 -21.00 22.66 6.37
N VAL A 59 -21.14 23.54 7.37
CA VAL A 59 -22.39 23.74 8.11
C VAL A 59 -23.43 24.46 7.25
N GLU A 60 -22.97 25.37 6.39
CA GLU A 60 -23.82 26.13 5.46
C GLU A 60 -24.33 25.28 4.29
N GLU A 61 -23.53 24.31 3.86
CA GLU A 61 -23.78 23.57 2.62
C GLU A 61 -24.27 22.14 2.80
N LEU A 62 -23.97 21.46 3.91
CA LEU A 62 -24.40 20.08 4.15
C LEU A 62 -25.56 20.00 5.15
N ASP A 63 -26.58 19.21 4.79
CA ASP A 63 -27.67 18.85 5.70
C ASP A 63 -27.18 17.93 6.84
N THR A 64 -27.87 17.94 7.99
CA THR A 64 -27.57 17.07 9.14
C THR A 64 -28.30 15.71 9.04
N PRO A 65 -27.71 14.60 9.52
CA PRO A 65 -26.33 14.48 10.04
C PRO A 65 -25.30 14.59 8.90
N ARG A 66 -24.26 15.40 9.13
CA ARG A 66 -23.20 15.63 8.15
C ARG A 66 -22.25 14.45 8.13
N VAL A 67 -21.76 14.11 6.95
CA VAL A 67 -20.80 13.03 6.75
C VAL A 67 -19.57 13.63 6.07
N VAL A 68 -18.42 13.53 6.74
CA VAL A 68 -17.15 14.09 6.28
C VAL A 68 -16.11 12.98 6.16
N TYR A 69 -15.42 12.89 5.02
CA TYR A 69 -14.36 11.94 4.76
C TYR A 69 -13.00 12.66 4.73
N LEU A 70 -12.05 12.22 5.55
CA LEU A 70 -10.68 12.71 5.57
C LEU A 70 -9.80 11.83 4.69
N SER A 71 -9.24 12.40 3.63
CA SER A 71 -8.25 11.76 2.76
C SER A 71 -6.91 12.49 2.90
N LEU A 72 -6.33 12.42 4.09
CA LEU A 72 -5.11 13.15 4.45
C LEU A 72 -3.95 12.21 4.82
N PRO A 73 -2.70 12.69 4.72
CA PRO A 73 -1.55 12.00 5.32
C PRO A 73 -1.77 11.67 6.79
N ALA A 74 -1.39 10.45 7.18
CA ALA A 74 -1.45 10.02 8.57
C ALA A 74 -0.54 10.87 9.48
N GLY A 75 -1.01 11.11 10.71
CA GLY A 75 -0.28 11.85 11.74
C GLY A 75 -0.97 13.15 12.15
N ASP A 76 -0.18 14.16 12.52
CA ASP A 76 -0.63 15.40 13.15
C ASP A 76 -1.66 16.18 12.31
N LEU A 77 -1.59 16.06 10.97
CA LEU A 77 -2.52 16.75 10.07
C LEU A 77 -3.97 16.27 10.27
N ILE A 78 -4.19 14.97 10.44
CA ILE A 78 -5.53 14.46 10.78
C ILE A 78 -5.99 15.06 12.11
N ASP A 79 -5.10 15.16 13.09
CA ASP A 79 -5.48 15.67 14.40
C ASP A 79 -5.87 17.17 14.34
N SER A 80 -5.16 17.99 13.56
CA SER A 80 -5.46 19.42 13.39
C SER A 80 -6.73 19.67 12.58
N GLU A 81 -6.97 18.89 11.52
CA GLU A 81 -8.20 19.01 10.74
C GLU A 81 -9.40 18.51 11.55
N LEU A 82 -9.25 17.42 12.30
CA LEU A 82 -10.31 16.95 13.19
C LEU A 82 -10.63 18.00 14.27
N ASP A 83 -9.63 18.65 14.86
CA ASP A 83 -9.88 19.71 15.85
C ASP A 83 -10.70 20.87 15.24
N SER A 84 -10.34 21.31 14.04
CA SER A 84 -11.06 22.37 13.33
C SER A 84 -12.49 21.96 12.94
N LEU A 85 -12.71 20.71 12.56
CA LEU A 85 -14.04 20.17 12.26
C LEU A 85 -14.92 20.10 13.50
N LEU A 86 -14.37 19.67 14.63
CA LEU A 86 -15.13 19.58 15.89
C LEU A 86 -15.59 20.95 16.41
N GLU A 87 -15.00 22.06 15.97
CA GLU A 87 -15.48 23.41 16.32
C GLU A 87 -16.81 23.77 15.63
N VAL A 88 -17.15 23.11 14.52
CA VAL A 88 -18.30 23.46 13.67
C VAL A 88 -19.34 22.34 13.52
N LEU A 89 -18.96 21.08 13.74
CA LEU A 89 -19.87 19.94 13.63
C LEU A 89 -20.86 19.86 14.81
N ASP A 90 -22.04 19.31 14.54
CA ASP A 90 -23.10 19.13 15.53
C ASP A 90 -23.12 17.68 16.08
N GLU A 91 -23.80 17.49 17.23
CA GLU A 91 -24.03 16.16 17.81
C GLU A 91 -24.72 15.24 16.79
N GLY A 92 -24.13 14.05 16.56
CA GLY A 92 -24.61 13.06 15.60
C GLY A 92 -24.00 13.14 14.20
N ASP A 93 -23.19 14.17 13.91
CA ASP A 93 -22.40 14.22 12.68
C ASP A 93 -21.31 13.13 12.68
N VAL A 94 -20.78 12.79 11.49
CA VAL A 94 -19.83 11.71 11.27
C VAL A 94 -18.57 12.21 10.57
N VAL A 95 -17.41 11.85 11.12
CA VAL A 95 -16.10 12.02 10.49
C VAL A 95 -15.47 10.65 10.24
N MET A 96 -15.14 10.36 8.99
CA MET A 96 -14.44 9.14 8.56
C MET A 96 -12.98 9.47 8.26
N ASP A 97 -12.04 8.86 8.95
CA ASP A 97 -10.62 8.91 8.55
C ASP A 97 -10.36 7.80 7.54
N GLY A 98 -10.18 8.19 6.29
CA GLY A 98 -9.91 7.32 5.15
C GLY A 98 -8.44 6.99 4.90
N GLY A 99 -7.54 7.55 5.73
CA GLY A 99 -6.10 7.47 5.56
C GLY A 99 -5.51 6.13 6.01
N ASN A 100 -4.19 6.03 5.92
CA ASN A 100 -3.45 4.93 6.53
C ASN A 100 -3.01 5.29 7.96
N SER A 101 -3.95 5.78 8.78
CA SER A 101 -3.66 6.18 10.15
C SER A 101 -3.31 4.98 11.04
N PHE A 102 -2.47 5.20 12.04
CA PHE A 102 -2.17 4.17 13.02
C PHE A 102 -3.38 3.94 13.94
N TRP A 103 -3.82 2.69 14.07
CA TRP A 103 -5.08 2.33 14.73
C TRP A 103 -5.24 2.82 16.18
N ARG A 104 -4.14 2.98 16.94
CA ARG A 104 -4.21 3.54 18.30
C ARG A 104 -4.51 5.03 18.31
N ASP A 105 -4.07 5.76 17.27
CA ASP A 105 -4.43 7.16 17.10
C ASP A 105 -5.92 7.29 16.79
N SER A 106 -6.50 6.36 16.02
CA SER A 106 -7.94 6.31 15.78
C SER A 106 -8.75 6.10 17.05
N MET A 107 -8.31 5.24 17.97
CA MET A 107 -8.97 5.09 19.27
C MET A 107 -8.96 6.40 20.07
N ARG A 108 -7.82 7.11 20.08
CA ARG A 108 -7.70 8.40 20.76
C ARG A 108 -8.60 9.46 20.11
N ARG A 109 -8.63 9.50 18.78
CA ARG A 109 -9.45 10.44 18.00
C ARG A 109 -10.94 10.20 18.18
N GLU A 110 -11.33 8.93 18.28
CA GLU A 110 -12.72 8.58 18.56
C GLU A 110 -13.15 9.01 19.95
N GLU A 111 -12.34 8.79 20.98
CA GLU A 111 -12.65 9.27 22.34
C GLU A 111 -12.82 10.80 22.34
N ARG A 112 -11.91 11.52 21.66
CA ARG A 112 -11.97 12.98 21.52
C ARG A 112 -13.22 13.48 20.77
N ALA A 113 -13.55 12.88 19.63
CA ALA A 113 -14.74 13.27 18.87
C ALA A 113 -16.04 12.95 19.62
N TRP A 114 -16.06 11.82 20.34
CA TRP A 114 -17.20 11.39 21.11
C TRP A 114 -17.50 12.30 22.32
N ASP A 115 -16.48 12.90 22.92
CA ASP A 115 -16.67 13.91 23.98
C ASP A 115 -17.48 15.13 23.49
N GLU A 116 -17.44 15.42 22.19
CA GLU A 116 -18.23 16.47 21.52
C GLU A 116 -19.53 15.93 20.87
N GLY A 117 -19.83 14.63 21.02
CA GLY A 117 -21.03 14.00 20.45
C GLY A 117 -20.94 13.68 18.95
N VAL A 118 -19.74 13.73 18.36
CA VAL A 118 -19.49 13.42 16.94
C VAL A 118 -19.02 11.97 16.81
N TYR A 119 -19.54 11.25 15.82
CA TYR A 119 -19.06 9.91 15.50
C TYR A 119 -17.77 9.99 14.70
N TYR A 120 -16.75 9.27 15.14
CA TYR A 120 -15.51 9.10 14.39
C TYR A 120 -15.37 7.65 13.95
N LEU A 121 -15.17 7.44 12.64
CA LEU A 121 -14.99 6.13 12.03
C LEU A 121 -13.58 6.01 11.43
N ASP A 122 -12.82 5.01 11.84
CA ASP A 122 -11.57 4.66 11.19
C ASP A 122 -11.83 3.78 9.97
N THR A 123 -11.67 4.35 8.78
CA THR A 123 -12.11 3.78 7.51
C THR A 123 -10.91 3.39 6.68
N GLY A 124 -10.42 2.16 6.88
CA GLY A 124 -9.33 1.63 6.09
C GLY A 124 -9.71 1.47 4.62
N THR A 125 -9.09 2.24 3.72
CA THR A 125 -9.46 2.28 2.30
C THR A 125 -8.43 1.62 1.38
N SER A 126 -8.84 0.67 0.53
CA SER A 126 -7.99 -0.04 -0.44
C SER A 126 -8.60 -0.03 -1.84
N GLY A 127 -7.80 -0.19 -2.91
CA GLY A 127 -8.30 -0.26 -4.30
C GLY A 127 -7.40 0.41 -5.34
N GLY A 128 -6.66 1.46 -4.95
CA GLY A 128 -5.70 2.16 -5.81
C GLY A 128 -6.32 2.90 -7.02
N PRO A 129 -5.55 3.78 -7.69
CA PRO A 129 -6.09 4.61 -8.78
C PRO A 129 -6.68 3.85 -9.99
N PRO A 130 -6.08 2.73 -10.48
CA PRO A 130 -6.60 2.05 -11.67
C PRO A 130 -7.99 1.42 -11.51
N ARG A 131 -8.45 1.21 -10.28
CA ARG A 131 -9.79 0.69 -9.96
C ARG A 131 -10.69 1.72 -9.28
N ALA A 132 -10.23 2.97 -9.15
CA ALA A 132 -10.97 4.01 -8.43
C ALA A 132 -12.35 4.27 -9.03
N SER A 133 -12.53 4.08 -10.34
CA SER A 133 -13.85 4.20 -10.99
C SER A 133 -14.83 3.08 -10.62
N GLU A 134 -14.34 1.89 -10.26
CA GLU A 134 -15.17 0.74 -9.88
C GLU A 134 -15.64 0.83 -8.42
N GLY A 135 -14.86 1.47 -7.56
CA GLY A 135 -15.12 1.59 -6.13
C GLY A 135 -13.90 1.25 -5.31
N ALA A 136 -13.96 1.56 -4.02
CA ALA A 136 -12.93 1.15 -3.07
C ALA A 136 -13.39 -0.05 -2.21
N CYS A 137 -12.44 -0.65 -1.51
CA CYS A 137 -12.73 -1.53 -0.38
C CYS A 137 -12.58 -0.74 0.91
N PHE A 138 -13.61 -0.76 1.76
CA PHE A 138 -13.69 -0.03 3.01
C PHE A 138 -13.78 -1.01 4.19
N MET A 139 -12.82 -0.88 5.11
CA MET A 139 -12.75 -1.62 6.37
C MET A 139 -13.01 -0.63 7.50
N VAL A 140 -14.23 -0.58 8.01
CA VAL A 140 -14.69 0.48 8.90
C VAL A 140 -14.68 0.03 10.35
N GLY A 141 -13.93 0.73 11.21
CA GLY A 141 -14.01 0.63 12.65
C GLY A 141 -14.73 1.85 13.23
N GLY A 142 -15.41 1.66 14.36
CA GLY A 142 -16.13 2.73 15.05
C GLY A 142 -17.40 2.23 15.71
N ARG A 143 -18.20 3.17 16.21
CA ARG A 143 -19.52 2.87 16.78
C ARG A 143 -20.48 2.44 15.68
N GLU A 144 -21.36 1.50 16.01
CA GLU A 144 -22.37 0.97 15.08
C GLU A 144 -23.27 2.10 14.56
N GLU A 145 -23.71 2.98 15.45
CA GLU A 145 -24.63 4.08 15.11
C GLU A 145 -24.01 5.07 14.12
N GLY A 146 -22.71 5.34 14.24
CA GLY A 146 -21.99 6.16 13.27
C GLY A 146 -21.83 5.43 11.93
N PHE A 147 -21.57 4.12 11.97
CA PHE A 147 -21.48 3.30 10.76
C PHE A 147 -22.82 3.26 10.01
N GLU A 148 -23.96 3.07 10.70
CA GLU A 148 -25.29 3.08 10.08
C GLU A 148 -25.60 4.38 9.32
N ILE A 149 -25.05 5.52 9.77
CA ILE A 149 -25.16 6.81 9.09
C ILE A 149 -24.25 6.87 7.85
N ALA A 150 -23.01 6.39 7.96
CA ALA A 150 -22.03 6.43 6.88
C ALA A 150 -22.20 5.33 5.82
N GLU A 151 -22.84 4.20 6.18
CA GLU A 151 -22.97 3.00 5.36
C GLU A 151 -23.54 3.30 3.96
N PRO A 152 -24.63 4.08 3.77
CA PRO A 152 -25.15 4.36 2.44
C PRO A 152 -24.17 5.08 1.51
N TYR A 153 -23.26 5.88 2.06
CA TYR A 153 -22.24 6.59 1.29
C TYR A 153 -21.11 5.63 0.90
N LEU A 154 -20.62 4.87 1.88
CA LEU A 154 -19.54 3.92 1.67
C LEU A 154 -19.96 2.77 0.76
N ASP A 155 -21.20 2.28 0.86
CA ASP A 155 -21.75 1.21 0.02
C ASP A 155 -21.78 1.65 -1.45
N THR A 156 -22.31 2.86 -1.69
CA THR A 156 -22.32 3.48 -3.02
C THR A 156 -20.91 3.62 -3.60
N LEU A 157 -19.93 4.01 -2.77
CA LEU A 157 -18.53 4.20 -3.18
C LEU A 157 -17.71 2.90 -3.18
N SER A 158 -18.27 1.78 -2.71
CA SER A 158 -17.57 0.51 -2.63
C SER A 158 -17.68 -0.32 -3.90
N VAL A 159 -16.72 -1.22 -4.10
CA VAL A 159 -16.94 -2.37 -5.00
C VAL A 159 -17.92 -3.35 -4.36
N ASP A 160 -18.60 -4.18 -5.16
CA ASP A 160 -19.50 -5.21 -4.64
C ASP A 160 -18.79 -6.11 -3.61
N GLY A 161 -19.38 -6.21 -2.41
CA GLY A 161 -18.80 -6.93 -1.27
C GLY A 161 -17.55 -6.27 -0.66
N GLY A 162 -17.22 -5.04 -1.05
CA GLY A 162 -16.04 -4.29 -0.62
C GLY A 162 -16.20 -3.51 0.68
N LEU A 163 -17.42 -3.42 1.24
CA LEU A 163 -17.70 -2.73 2.50
C LEU A 163 -17.84 -3.72 3.65
N LEU A 164 -17.16 -3.44 4.77
CA LEU A 164 -17.30 -4.19 6.00
C LEU A 164 -17.18 -3.27 7.23
N HIS A 165 -18.18 -3.30 8.12
CA HIS A 165 -18.00 -2.85 9.49
C HIS A 165 -17.29 -3.93 10.30
N VAL A 166 -16.07 -3.61 10.70
CA VAL A 166 -15.13 -4.52 11.33
C VAL A 166 -15.41 -4.66 12.83
N GLY A 167 -15.83 -3.57 13.47
CA GLY A 167 -16.13 -3.55 14.90
C GLY A 167 -15.76 -2.21 15.56
N PRO A 168 -15.30 -2.22 16.82
CA PRO A 168 -15.14 -1.00 17.63
C PRO A 168 -14.03 -0.07 17.10
N PRO A 169 -13.91 1.14 17.65
CA PRO A 169 -12.89 2.12 17.25
C PRO A 169 -11.46 1.54 17.20
N GLY A 170 -10.74 1.89 16.13
CA GLY A 170 -9.40 1.40 15.79
C GLY A 170 -9.38 0.08 15.02
N SER A 171 -10.50 -0.64 14.92
CA SER A 171 -10.50 -1.97 14.28
C SER A 171 -10.36 -1.93 12.76
N GLY A 172 -10.93 -0.92 12.08
CA GLY A 172 -10.84 -0.74 10.64
C GLY A 172 -9.41 -0.47 10.17
N HIS A 173 -8.74 0.51 10.78
CA HIS A 173 -7.33 0.78 10.51
C HIS A 173 -6.41 -0.36 10.92
N PHE A 174 -6.75 -1.11 11.99
CA PHE A 174 -5.97 -2.30 12.34
C PHE A 174 -6.09 -3.39 11.27
N VAL A 175 -7.29 -3.66 10.77
CA VAL A 175 -7.50 -4.64 9.69
C VAL A 175 -6.81 -4.18 8.40
N LYS A 176 -6.86 -2.89 8.08
CA LYS A 176 -6.13 -2.32 6.94
C LYS A 176 -4.61 -2.44 7.10
N LEU A 177 -4.08 -2.26 8.31
CA LEU A 177 -2.66 -2.48 8.60
C LEU A 177 -2.26 -3.94 8.37
N VAL A 178 -3.11 -4.89 8.78
CA VAL A 178 -2.89 -6.33 8.49
C VAL A 178 -2.96 -6.61 6.99
N HIS A 179 -3.91 -6.02 6.27
CA HIS A 179 -4.02 -6.09 4.80
C HIS A 179 -2.70 -5.67 4.14
N ASN A 180 -2.14 -4.51 4.50
CA ASN A 180 -0.87 -4.02 3.93
C ASN A 180 0.31 -4.96 4.24
N GLY A 181 0.31 -5.61 5.42
CA GLY A 181 1.29 -6.64 5.73
C GLY A 181 1.19 -7.89 4.84
N ILE A 182 -0.04 -8.36 4.58
CA ILE A 182 -0.29 -9.47 3.66
C ILE A 182 0.18 -9.10 2.26
N GLU A 183 -0.14 -7.89 1.79
CA GLU A 183 0.30 -7.34 0.50
C GLU A 183 1.83 -7.43 0.36
N PHE A 184 2.60 -6.99 1.37
CA PHE A 184 4.06 -7.07 1.36
C PHE A 184 4.56 -8.52 1.24
N GLY A 185 3.94 -9.46 1.96
CA GLY A 185 4.29 -10.88 1.87
C GLY A 185 4.03 -11.46 0.47
N MET A 186 2.92 -11.07 -0.15
CA MET A 186 2.56 -11.48 -1.52
C MET A 186 3.52 -10.89 -2.55
N LEU A 187 3.80 -9.58 -2.47
CA LEU A 187 4.74 -8.89 -3.36
C LEU A 187 6.11 -9.57 -3.33
N GLN A 188 6.65 -9.84 -2.14
CA GLN A 188 7.94 -10.49 -1.99
C GLN A 188 7.94 -11.92 -2.58
N SER A 189 6.87 -12.69 -2.35
CA SER A 189 6.76 -14.05 -2.88
C SER A 189 6.71 -14.05 -4.42
N ILE A 190 6.00 -13.08 -5.01
CA ILE A 190 5.95 -12.90 -6.48
C ILE A 190 7.34 -12.51 -7.00
N ALA A 191 8.03 -11.58 -6.35
CA ALA A 191 9.36 -11.12 -6.74
C ALA A 191 10.41 -12.25 -6.72
N GLU A 192 10.38 -13.12 -5.70
CA GLU A 192 11.25 -14.31 -5.65
C GLU A 192 10.97 -15.28 -6.80
N GLY A 193 9.70 -15.39 -7.22
CA GLY A 193 9.31 -16.14 -8.41
C GLY A 193 9.91 -15.54 -9.69
N VAL A 194 9.90 -14.21 -9.83
CA VAL A 194 10.52 -13.50 -10.96
C VAL A 194 12.02 -13.77 -11.02
N GLU A 195 12.73 -13.65 -9.90
CA GLU A 195 14.16 -13.93 -9.80
C GLU A 195 14.48 -15.37 -10.23
N LEU A 196 13.66 -16.35 -9.79
CA LEU A 196 13.85 -17.75 -10.15
C LEU A 196 13.56 -18.02 -11.63
N LEU A 197 12.56 -17.35 -12.22
CA LEU A 197 12.26 -17.47 -13.65
C LEU A 197 13.42 -16.91 -14.50
N LYS A 198 13.97 -15.75 -14.11
CA LYS A 198 15.10 -15.14 -14.83
C LYS A 198 16.42 -15.89 -14.71
N SER A 199 16.70 -16.44 -13.52
CA SER A 199 17.93 -17.23 -13.28
C SER A 199 17.79 -18.71 -13.67
N GLY A 200 16.59 -19.11 -14.10
CA GLY A 200 16.26 -20.47 -14.46
C GLY A 200 16.87 -20.91 -15.79
N GLN A 201 16.75 -22.21 -16.08
CA GLN A 201 17.30 -22.83 -17.29
C GLN A 201 16.49 -22.56 -18.57
N PHE A 202 15.34 -21.88 -18.47
CA PHE A 202 14.40 -21.67 -19.57
C PHE A 202 14.24 -20.18 -19.85
N ASP A 203 14.40 -19.80 -21.12
CA ASP A 203 14.05 -18.46 -21.60
C ASP A 203 12.53 -18.39 -21.80
N VAL A 204 11.83 -17.71 -20.89
CA VAL A 204 10.37 -17.57 -20.89
C VAL A 204 9.98 -16.10 -20.96
N ASP A 205 8.95 -15.81 -21.74
CA ASP A 205 8.36 -14.47 -21.78
C ASP A 205 7.55 -14.21 -20.50
N MET A 206 8.09 -13.36 -19.62
CA MET A 206 7.43 -13.04 -18.35
C MET A 206 6.06 -12.39 -18.55
N ALA A 207 5.87 -11.57 -19.59
CA ALA A 207 4.59 -10.91 -19.84
C ALA A 207 3.50 -11.94 -20.21
N ASP A 208 3.85 -12.98 -20.97
CA ASP A 208 2.96 -14.09 -21.28
C ASP A 208 2.69 -14.99 -20.07
N VAL A 209 3.70 -15.22 -19.22
CA VAL A 209 3.53 -15.99 -17.98
C VAL A 209 2.58 -15.29 -17.01
N PHE A 210 2.78 -14.00 -16.72
CA PHE A 210 1.91 -13.24 -15.81
C PHE A 210 0.51 -13.04 -16.41
N HIS A 211 0.38 -12.95 -17.74
CA HIS A 211 -0.94 -13.00 -18.39
C HIS A 211 -1.62 -14.33 -18.15
N ASN A 212 -0.94 -15.46 -18.38
CA ASN A 212 -1.50 -16.76 -18.11
C ASN A 212 -1.95 -16.91 -16.65
N TRP A 213 -1.15 -16.45 -15.70
CA TRP A 213 -1.48 -16.52 -14.27
C TRP A 213 -2.60 -15.58 -13.85
N SER A 214 -2.85 -14.51 -14.60
CA SER A 214 -3.99 -13.60 -14.38
C SER A 214 -5.31 -14.15 -14.93
N ASN A 215 -5.34 -15.38 -15.48
CA ASN A 215 -6.50 -15.97 -16.14
C ASN A 215 -6.80 -17.38 -15.60
N GLY A 216 -7.33 -17.48 -14.39
CA GLY A 216 -7.81 -18.73 -13.78
C GLY A 216 -6.76 -19.56 -13.03
N ALA A 217 -5.56 -19.01 -12.79
CA ALA A 217 -4.56 -19.68 -11.98
C ALA A 217 -4.87 -19.57 -10.48
N VAL A 218 -4.36 -20.52 -9.68
CA VAL A 218 -4.57 -20.51 -8.22
C VAL A 218 -4.04 -19.24 -7.55
N ILE A 219 -3.02 -18.61 -8.12
CA ILE A 219 -2.40 -17.38 -7.63
C ILE A 219 -2.98 -16.10 -8.27
N GLU A 220 -4.05 -16.24 -9.07
CA GLU A 220 -4.71 -15.11 -9.72
C GLU A 220 -5.04 -14.03 -8.69
N SER A 221 -4.55 -12.83 -8.92
CA SER A 221 -4.68 -11.70 -8.01
C SER A 221 -4.40 -10.39 -8.73
N TRP A 222 -4.81 -9.28 -8.12
CA TRP A 222 -4.52 -7.95 -8.66
C TRP A 222 -3.01 -7.69 -8.79
N LEU A 223 -2.19 -8.15 -7.84
CA LEU A 223 -0.73 -7.98 -7.90
C LEU A 223 -0.10 -8.74 -9.09
N VAL A 224 -0.59 -9.94 -9.38
CA VAL A 224 -0.19 -10.72 -10.57
C VAL A 224 -0.60 -10.00 -11.85
N LYS A 225 -1.81 -9.42 -11.87
CA LYS A 225 -2.29 -8.60 -12.99
C LYS A 225 -1.47 -7.32 -13.17
N LEU A 226 -1.08 -6.65 -12.08
CA LEU A 226 -0.23 -5.46 -12.14
C LEU A 226 1.15 -5.77 -12.75
N MET A 227 1.74 -6.91 -12.40
CA MET A 227 2.99 -7.34 -13.02
C MET A 227 2.84 -7.60 -14.52
N GLU A 228 1.74 -8.25 -14.93
CA GLU A 228 1.41 -8.41 -16.37
C GLU A 228 1.33 -7.06 -17.08
N LEU A 229 0.53 -6.13 -16.53
CA LEU A 229 0.30 -4.81 -17.13
C LEU A 229 1.60 -3.99 -17.18
N GLY A 230 2.44 -4.07 -16.14
CA GLY A 230 3.74 -3.39 -16.12
C GLY A 230 4.73 -3.94 -17.16
N LEU A 231 4.66 -5.23 -17.47
CA LEU A 231 5.52 -5.87 -18.48
C LEU A 231 5.00 -5.67 -19.92
N ARG A 232 3.67 -5.61 -20.12
CA ARG A 232 3.04 -5.42 -21.42
C ARG A 232 3.03 -3.93 -21.80
N LYS A 233 4.08 -3.49 -22.49
CA LYS A 233 4.22 -2.11 -23.02
C LYS A 233 3.15 -1.69 -24.05
N GLU A 234 2.33 -2.63 -24.55
CA GLU A 234 1.37 -2.38 -25.64
C GLU A 234 0.06 -1.70 -25.18
N ASP A 235 -0.28 -1.76 -23.89
CA ASP A 235 -1.38 -0.99 -23.31
C ASP A 235 -0.82 0.28 -22.64
N GLN A 236 -0.89 1.40 -23.34
CA GLN A 236 -0.34 2.74 -23.02
C GLN A 236 -0.92 3.40 -21.75
N GLN A 237 -0.93 2.70 -20.61
CA GLN A 237 -1.34 3.26 -19.30
C GLN A 237 -0.21 3.27 -18.27
N SER A 238 0.98 2.77 -18.61
CA SER A 238 2.15 2.76 -17.75
C SER A 238 3.27 3.62 -18.34
N ASP A 239 3.65 4.69 -17.65
CA ASP A 239 4.86 5.49 -17.92
C ASP A 239 6.14 4.81 -17.38
N ALA A 240 6.05 3.54 -16.94
CA ALA A 240 7.18 2.82 -16.37
C ALA A 240 8.26 2.53 -17.42
N PRO A 241 9.56 2.62 -17.05
CA PRO A 241 10.65 2.24 -17.93
C PRO A 241 10.67 0.73 -18.17
N ASP A 242 11.55 0.28 -19.07
CA ASP A 242 11.81 -1.13 -19.27
C ASP A 242 12.20 -1.81 -17.96
N PHE A 243 11.81 -3.08 -17.77
CA PHE A 243 12.01 -3.77 -16.50
C PHE A 243 13.47 -3.75 -16.01
N GLU A 244 14.45 -3.86 -16.92
CA GLU A 244 15.88 -3.80 -16.57
C GLU A 244 16.36 -2.40 -16.15
N ASP A 245 15.63 -1.36 -16.54
CA ASP A 245 15.95 0.04 -16.23
C ASP A 245 15.27 0.50 -14.93
N ILE A 246 14.40 -0.32 -14.33
CA ILE A 246 13.77 -0.02 -13.03
C ILE A 246 14.82 -0.15 -11.92
N PRO A 247 15.08 0.91 -11.12
CA PRO A 247 15.98 0.81 -9.98
C PRO A 247 15.50 -0.23 -8.98
N ASN A 248 16.42 -1.03 -8.45
CA ASN A 248 16.12 -2.06 -7.44
C ASN A 248 15.95 -1.49 -6.01
N TYR A 249 15.88 -0.16 -5.85
CA TYR A 249 15.60 0.51 -4.59
C TYR A 249 14.09 0.63 -4.39
N ILE A 250 13.58 0.17 -3.24
CA ILE A 250 12.15 0.21 -2.93
C ILE A 250 11.92 1.13 -1.72
N GLU A 251 11.10 2.17 -1.91
CA GLU A 251 10.65 3.06 -0.83
C GLU A 251 9.32 2.58 -0.22
N ASP A 252 9.08 2.94 1.04
CA ASP A 252 7.81 2.66 1.72
C ASP A 252 7.43 3.76 2.71
N THR A 253 6.15 3.84 3.08
CA THR A 253 5.65 4.79 4.09
C THR A 253 5.95 4.35 5.52
N GLY A 254 6.47 3.14 5.73
CA GLY A 254 6.85 2.60 7.03
C GLY A 254 5.71 1.94 7.81
N GLU A 255 4.48 1.95 7.28
CA GLU A 255 3.29 1.43 7.97
C GLU A 255 3.43 -0.03 8.38
N VAL A 256 3.99 -0.89 7.52
CA VAL A 256 4.16 -2.32 7.82
C VAL A 256 5.18 -2.56 8.95
N ASN A 257 6.06 -1.59 9.24
CA ASN A 257 6.91 -1.66 10.43
C ASN A 257 6.09 -1.58 11.72
N TRP A 258 4.96 -0.84 11.71
CA TRP A 258 4.03 -0.81 12.83
C TRP A 258 3.40 -2.18 13.05
N LEU A 259 2.98 -2.86 11.97
CA LEU A 259 2.45 -4.23 12.05
C LEU A 259 3.47 -5.20 12.65
N VAL A 260 4.72 -5.16 12.16
CA VAL A 260 5.79 -6.01 12.68
C VAL A 260 6.05 -5.72 14.16
N SER A 261 6.05 -4.46 14.56
CA SER A 261 6.18 -4.04 15.97
C SER A 261 5.03 -4.57 16.83
N GLU A 262 3.78 -4.46 16.38
CA GLU A 262 2.63 -5.01 17.13
C GLU A 262 2.69 -6.53 17.24
N ALA A 263 3.12 -7.23 16.20
CA ALA A 263 3.30 -8.69 16.26
C ALA A 263 4.38 -9.09 17.29
N TYR A 264 5.50 -8.35 17.36
CA TYR A 264 6.50 -8.58 18.41
C TYR A 264 5.97 -8.31 19.82
N LYS A 265 5.24 -7.21 20.02
CA LYS A 265 4.61 -6.90 21.33
C LYS A 265 3.62 -7.98 21.75
N GLY A 266 2.89 -8.55 20.78
CA GLY A 266 1.92 -9.62 21.00
C GLY A 266 2.53 -11.03 21.01
N GLU A 267 3.84 -11.17 20.79
CA GLU A 267 4.51 -12.46 20.59
C GLU A 267 3.86 -13.35 19.49
N THR A 268 3.30 -12.70 18.46
CA THR A 268 2.58 -13.37 17.36
C THR A 268 3.54 -13.64 16.19
N PRO A 269 3.72 -14.90 15.78
CA PRO A 269 4.64 -15.23 14.69
C PRO A 269 4.08 -14.83 13.31
N ILE A 270 4.75 -13.90 12.63
CA ILE A 270 4.45 -13.46 11.25
C ILE A 270 5.71 -13.50 10.34
N PRO A 271 6.35 -14.67 10.18
CA PRO A 271 7.67 -14.78 9.57
C PRO A 271 7.72 -14.28 8.12
N VAL A 272 6.70 -14.57 7.30
CA VAL A 272 6.66 -14.17 5.88
C VAL A 272 6.64 -12.64 5.75
N ILE A 273 5.75 -11.97 6.49
CA ILE A 273 5.63 -10.51 6.48
C ILE A 273 6.89 -9.84 7.05
N SER A 274 7.46 -10.42 8.12
CA SER A 274 8.70 -9.89 8.70
C SER A 274 9.89 -10.00 7.74
N GLN A 275 9.93 -11.09 6.96
CA GLN A 275 10.96 -11.31 5.94
C GLN A 275 10.79 -10.36 4.76
N SER A 276 9.57 -10.13 4.26
CA SER A 276 9.35 -9.19 3.15
C SER A 276 9.79 -7.76 3.49
N VAL A 277 9.52 -7.28 4.71
CA VAL A 277 10.07 -6.00 5.20
C VAL A 277 11.59 -6.02 5.27
N THR A 278 12.19 -7.14 5.69
CA THR A 278 13.65 -7.28 5.73
C THR A 278 14.27 -7.24 4.33
N GLU A 279 13.64 -7.87 3.33
CA GLU A 279 14.05 -7.81 1.92
C GLU A 279 13.91 -6.41 1.34
N LEU A 280 12.82 -5.71 1.67
CA LEU A 280 12.67 -4.30 1.31
C LEU A 280 13.81 -3.44 1.88
N PHE A 281 14.25 -3.65 3.12
CA PHE A 281 15.45 -2.99 3.67
C PHE A 281 16.76 -3.44 3.00
N LYS A 282 16.81 -4.63 2.38
CA LYS A 282 17.95 -5.05 1.55
C LYS A 282 18.03 -4.28 0.25
N SER A 283 16.87 -3.98 -0.34
CA SER A 283 16.77 -3.20 -1.58
C SER A 283 17.45 -1.82 -1.47
N ARG A 284 17.43 -1.20 -0.26
CA ARG A 284 17.94 0.16 -0.02
C ARG A 284 19.46 0.31 0.11
N GLY A 285 20.19 -0.79 0.29
CA GLY A 285 21.56 -0.73 0.80
C GLY A 285 22.58 -1.45 -0.07
N GLN A 286 23.57 -0.71 -0.57
CA GLN A 286 24.85 -1.28 -0.98
C GLN A 286 25.86 -1.15 0.16
N GLN A 287 26.54 -2.26 0.51
CA GLN A 287 27.52 -2.44 1.60
C GLN A 287 26.94 -2.76 2.99
N ARG A 288 26.94 -4.05 3.36
CA ARG A 288 26.51 -4.54 4.69
C ARG A 288 27.71 -5.00 5.52
N HIS A 289 27.97 -4.29 6.63
CA HIS A 289 28.99 -4.70 7.61
C HIS A 289 28.77 -6.12 8.14
N ALA A 290 27.52 -6.57 8.23
CA ALA A 290 27.17 -7.93 8.65
C ALA A 290 27.86 -9.00 7.78
N TYR A 291 27.86 -8.84 6.45
CA TYR A 291 28.49 -9.80 5.55
C TYR A 291 30.02 -9.77 5.66
N ARG A 292 30.60 -8.57 5.85
CA ARG A 292 32.05 -8.43 6.13
C ARG A 292 32.43 -9.09 7.46
N ALA A 293 31.61 -8.92 8.51
CA ALA A 293 31.82 -9.57 9.80
C ALA A 293 31.73 -11.10 9.70
N ILE A 294 30.74 -11.62 8.96
CA ILE A 294 30.62 -13.06 8.68
C ILE A 294 31.86 -13.56 7.92
N ALA A 295 32.27 -12.87 6.86
CA ALA A 295 33.44 -13.22 6.08
C ALA A 295 34.71 -13.25 6.96
N LEU A 296 34.90 -12.23 7.81
CA LEU A 296 36.01 -12.16 8.76
C LEU A 296 36.01 -13.32 9.77
N MET A 297 34.85 -13.64 10.36
CA MET A 297 34.73 -14.76 11.29
C MET A 297 35.01 -16.10 10.59
N ARG A 298 34.46 -16.32 9.39
CA ARG A 298 34.71 -17.53 8.58
C ARG A 298 36.18 -17.68 8.21
N HIS A 299 36.85 -16.59 7.88
CA HIS A 299 38.29 -16.60 7.67
C HIS A 299 39.04 -17.00 8.96
N GLY A 300 38.65 -16.44 10.10
CA GLY A 300 39.29 -16.71 11.40
C GLY A 300 39.17 -18.16 11.89
N PHE A 301 38.02 -18.82 11.74
CA PHE A 301 37.86 -20.20 12.23
C PHE A 301 38.13 -21.29 11.18
N GLY A 302 38.01 -20.98 9.89
CA GLY A 302 38.04 -21.98 8.82
C GLY A 302 38.98 -21.63 7.66
N THR A 303 39.74 -20.54 7.74
CA THR A 303 40.60 -20.03 6.66
C THR A 303 39.86 -19.86 5.33
N HIS A 304 38.55 -19.63 5.37
CA HIS A 304 37.75 -19.36 4.17
C HIS A 304 38.27 -18.10 3.45
N PRO A 305 38.36 -18.10 2.12
CA PRO A 305 38.81 -16.94 1.37
C PRO A 305 37.84 -15.75 1.52
N PHE A 306 38.37 -14.54 1.36
CA PHE A 306 37.56 -13.35 1.17
C PHE A 306 37.19 -13.22 -0.31
N GLY A 307 35.93 -12.92 -0.61
CA GLY A 307 35.43 -12.82 -1.97
C GLY A 307 35.11 -14.18 -2.60
N GLU A 308 35.00 -14.19 -3.93
CA GLU A 308 34.75 -15.41 -4.70
C GLU A 308 35.99 -16.30 -4.77
N ASP A 309 35.77 -17.62 -4.82
CA ASP A 309 36.81 -18.62 -4.98
C ASP A 309 36.27 -19.73 -5.90
N ASP A 310 36.88 -19.85 -7.08
CA ASP A 310 36.41 -20.75 -8.14
C ASP A 310 36.51 -22.22 -7.76
N ALA A 311 37.53 -22.61 -6.99
CA ALA A 311 37.70 -23.99 -6.57
C ALA A 311 36.57 -24.39 -5.61
N ILE A 312 36.26 -23.54 -4.62
CA ILE A 312 35.13 -23.75 -3.72
C ILE A 312 33.80 -23.67 -4.48
N ARG A 313 33.64 -22.75 -5.42
CA ARG A 313 32.43 -22.65 -6.26
C ARG A 313 32.21 -23.94 -7.04
N GLN A 314 33.24 -24.48 -7.69
CA GLN A 314 33.17 -25.75 -8.42
C GLN A 314 32.90 -26.93 -7.48
N GLU A 315 33.49 -26.96 -6.29
CA GLU A 315 33.24 -28.00 -5.29
C GLU A 315 31.76 -28.03 -4.85
N ARG A 316 31.07 -26.87 -4.74
CA ARG A 316 29.63 -26.83 -4.40
C ARG A 316 28.78 -27.68 -5.36
N PHE A 317 29.12 -27.69 -6.65
CA PHE A 317 28.37 -28.40 -7.69
C PHE A 317 28.90 -29.81 -7.95
N SER A 318 30.20 -30.05 -7.73
CA SER A 318 30.84 -31.35 -8.00
C SER A 318 30.94 -32.27 -6.78
N GLY A 319 30.71 -31.75 -5.56
CA GLY A 319 30.83 -32.48 -4.30
C GLY A 319 29.68 -33.45 -3.98
N ARG A 320 28.64 -33.52 -4.81
CA ARG A 320 27.53 -34.49 -4.69
C ARG A 320 27.55 -35.47 -5.87
N VAL A 321 27.40 -36.77 -5.58
CA VAL A 321 27.55 -37.86 -6.58
C VAL A 321 26.30 -38.03 -7.44
N ASP A 322 25.11 -37.71 -6.92
CA ASP A 322 23.82 -37.77 -7.63
C ASP A 322 23.32 -36.38 -8.02
N ASN A 323 23.92 -35.77 -9.04
CA ASN A 323 23.30 -34.63 -9.73
C ASN A 323 23.29 -34.94 -11.23
N GLU A 324 22.09 -35.10 -11.79
CA GLU A 324 21.84 -35.20 -13.23
C GLU A 324 22.33 -33.96 -14.01
N ALA A 325 22.70 -32.88 -13.30
CA ALA A 325 23.26 -31.62 -13.81
C ALA A 325 24.71 -31.69 -14.32
N ARG A 326 25.25 -32.88 -14.66
CA ARG A 326 26.59 -32.97 -15.27
C ARG A 326 26.66 -32.51 -16.73
N HIS A 327 25.54 -32.15 -17.35
CA HIS A 327 25.48 -31.93 -18.80
C HIS A 327 25.58 -30.48 -19.28
N ASP A 328 25.38 -29.46 -18.45
CA ASP A 328 25.22 -28.06 -18.93
C ASP A 328 26.27 -27.03 -18.45
N LEU A 329 27.36 -27.45 -17.79
CA LEU A 329 28.42 -26.51 -17.36
C LEU A 329 29.40 -26.11 -18.49
N ARG A 330 29.02 -26.23 -19.77
CA ARG A 330 29.92 -25.89 -20.89
C ARG A 330 29.82 -24.45 -21.39
N ASP A 331 28.84 -23.66 -20.96
CA ASP A 331 28.65 -22.29 -21.46
C ASP A 331 28.66 -21.23 -20.34
N ALA A 332 29.45 -21.44 -19.29
CA ALA A 332 29.61 -20.47 -18.20
C ALA A 332 30.48 -19.23 -18.54
N ASP A 333 30.91 -19.08 -19.80
CA ASP A 333 31.70 -17.93 -20.26
C ASP A 333 30.83 -16.73 -20.70
N ASP A 334 29.50 -16.85 -20.72
CA ASP A 334 28.57 -15.78 -21.18
C ASP A 334 27.66 -15.19 -20.07
N MET A 335 27.88 -15.55 -18.79
CA MET A 335 27.17 -14.90 -17.68
C MET A 335 27.94 -13.66 -17.24
N ASP A 336 27.42 -12.49 -17.62
CA ASP A 336 27.95 -11.17 -17.25
C ASP A 336 28.17 -11.11 -15.73
N PRO A 337 29.42 -10.91 -15.24
CA PRO A 337 29.64 -10.73 -13.83
C PRO A 337 28.92 -9.44 -13.42
N VAL A 338 28.03 -9.55 -12.43
CA VAL A 338 27.44 -8.39 -11.73
C VAL A 338 28.51 -7.31 -11.62
N GLY A 339 28.25 -6.18 -12.30
CA GLY A 339 29.27 -5.21 -12.72
C GLY A 339 30.21 -4.76 -11.60
N PRO A 340 31.41 -4.26 -11.96
CA PRO A 340 32.46 -3.98 -11.00
C PRO A 340 31.95 -3.02 -9.92
N LEU A 341 32.20 -3.39 -8.67
CA LEU A 341 32.21 -2.44 -7.55
C LEU A 341 33.10 -1.27 -7.98
N ALA A 342 32.53 -0.07 -8.02
CA ALA A 342 33.27 1.15 -8.31
C ALA A 342 34.49 1.22 -7.37
N ASP A 343 35.69 1.18 -7.96
CA ASP A 343 36.91 1.61 -7.31
C ASP A 343 36.79 3.10 -7.03
N GLU A 344 36.52 3.46 -5.77
CA GLU A 344 36.80 4.80 -5.25
C GLU A 344 38.07 4.74 -4.39
N ASP A 345 39.21 4.94 -5.06
CA ASP A 345 40.42 5.49 -4.44
C ASP A 345 40.68 6.87 -5.07
N ALA A 346 40.22 7.94 -4.39
CA ALA A 346 40.81 9.28 -4.36
C ALA A 346 40.21 10.14 -3.25
#